data_AF-A0AAD6YEW0-F1
#
_entry.id   AF-A0AAD6YEW0-F1
#
_cell.length_a   1.000
_cell.length_b   1.000
_cell.length_c   1.000
_cell.angle_alpha   90.00
_cell.angle_beta   90.00
_cell.angle_gamma   90.00
#
_symmetry.space_group_name_H-M   'P 1'
#
loop_
_entity.id
_entity.type
_entity.pdbx_description
1 polymer ?
#
loop_
_entity_poly.entity_id
_entity_poly.type
_entity_poly.pdbx_seq_one_letter_code
_entity_poly.pdbx_strand_id
1 'polypeptide(L)'
;MNQAFRATVAATVRRLQASQTQAQATFLPERLLLLGQDVQEPTSQVDYLESLAIAAQRAANSVLCSSILAGHTSESDDFSDVSIWLGEGSFGKGNEQSIVKALGLDSGGRVSQISPVPISEGSKIPTTVRVNAPTPELEDLAAQLAELQDLHCFSTHPTSGSDVIYALVGKNVNGWGGLVGIGIWSDD
;
A
#
# COMPACT_ATOMS: atom_id res chain seq x y z
N MET A 1 0.90 -19.57 4.94
CA MET A 1 0.08 -18.35 4.82
C MET A 1 -1.38 -18.77 4.70
N ASN A 2 -2.32 -18.13 5.42
CA ASN A 2 -3.73 -18.55 5.44
C ASN A 2 -4.46 -18.12 4.15
N GLN A 3 -5.29 -19.00 3.58
CA GLN A 3 -6.15 -18.74 2.40
C GLN A 3 -7.04 -17.50 2.59
N ALA A 4 -7.48 -17.23 3.82
CA ALA A 4 -8.29 -16.06 4.14
C ALA A 4 -7.57 -14.74 3.81
N PHE A 5 -6.29 -14.61 4.16
CA PHE A 5 -5.52 -13.39 3.88
C PHE A 5 -5.37 -13.15 2.37
N ARG A 6 -5.06 -14.19 1.59
CA ARG A 6 -4.96 -14.07 0.12
C ARG A 6 -6.30 -13.63 -0.49
N ALA A 7 -7.42 -14.06 0.07
CA ALA A 7 -8.75 -13.62 -0.37
C ALA A 7 -8.99 -12.14 -0.07
N THR A 8 -8.60 -11.65 1.11
CA THR A 8 -8.69 -10.23 1.47
C THR A 8 -7.82 -9.34 0.58
N VAL A 9 -6.56 -9.74 0.32
CA VAL A 9 -5.67 -9.03 -0.62
C VAL A 9 -6.29 -8.99 -2.02
N ALA A 10 -6.82 -10.13 -2.51
CA ALA A 10 -7.51 -10.16 -3.79
C ALA A 10 -8.75 -9.27 -3.83
N ALA A 11 -9.48 -9.13 -2.70
CA ALA A 11 -10.60 -8.20 -2.58
C ALA A 11 -10.12 -6.74 -2.64
N THR A 12 -9.03 -6.39 -1.94
CA THR A 12 -8.38 -5.06 -2.06
C THR A 12 -8.04 -4.76 -3.51
N VAL A 13 -7.33 -5.65 -4.20
CA VAL A 13 -6.92 -5.42 -5.59
C VAL A 13 -8.12 -5.28 -6.52
N ARG A 14 -9.13 -6.15 -6.40
CA ARG A 14 -10.36 -6.02 -7.19
C ARG A 14 -11.02 -4.68 -6.97
N ARG A 15 -11.03 -4.18 -5.73
CA ARG A 15 -11.61 -2.88 -5.41
C ARG A 15 -10.79 -1.73 -5.99
N LEU A 16 -9.46 -1.80 -5.93
CA LEU A 16 -8.54 -0.85 -6.58
C LEU A 16 -8.76 -0.82 -8.10
N GLN A 17 -9.00 -1.98 -8.72
CA GLN A 17 -9.14 -2.13 -10.16
C GLN A 17 -10.58 -1.94 -10.68
N ALA A 18 -11.58 -1.87 -9.80
CA ALA A 18 -13.01 -1.92 -10.16
C ALA A 18 -13.49 -0.81 -11.10
N SER A 19 -12.69 0.24 -11.33
CA SER A 19 -13.05 1.36 -12.21
C SER A 19 -12.03 1.63 -13.33
N GLN A 20 -11.06 0.73 -13.53
CA GLN A 20 -10.02 0.93 -14.53
C GLN A 20 -10.56 0.80 -15.96
N THR A 21 -10.42 1.87 -16.74
CA THR A 21 -10.79 1.94 -18.17
C THR A 21 -9.59 1.91 -19.12
N GLN A 22 -8.36 1.89 -18.59
CA GLN A 22 -7.09 1.88 -19.35
C GLN A 22 -6.21 0.68 -18.98
N ALA A 23 -4.98 0.62 -19.52
CA ALA A 23 -3.99 -0.41 -19.25
C ALA A 23 -3.91 -0.72 -17.75
N GLN A 24 -4.01 -2.00 -17.40
CA GLN A 24 -4.22 -2.42 -16.02
C GLN A 24 -2.88 -2.78 -15.37
N ALA A 25 -2.72 -2.35 -14.13
CA ALA A 25 -1.72 -2.91 -13.23
C ALA A 25 -1.91 -4.43 -13.15
N THR A 26 -0.82 -5.21 -13.17
CA THR A 26 -0.89 -6.67 -13.17
C THR A 26 -0.78 -7.19 -11.75
N PHE A 27 -1.78 -7.92 -11.28
CA PHE A 27 -1.74 -8.53 -9.96
C PHE A 27 -1.25 -9.98 -10.01
N LEU A 28 -0.23 -10.28 -9.20
CA LEU A 28 0.35 -11.60 -9.01
C LEU A 28 -0.11 -12.15 -7.64
N PRO A 29 -1.23 -12.90 -7.58
CA PRO A 29 -1.85 -13.31 -6.32
C PRO A 29 -0.96 -14.23 -5.47
N GLU A 30 -0.12 -15.05 -6.12
CA GLU A 30 0.80 -15.94 -5.41
C GLU A 30 1.88 -15.17 -4.65
N ARG A 31 2.23 -13.97 -5.14
CA ARG A 31 3.26 -13.09 -4.56
C ARG A 31 2.70 -11.92 -3.75
N LEU A 32 1.38 -11.78 -3.69
CA LEU A 32 0.69 -10.63 -3.08
C LEU A 32 1.14 -9.29 -3.68
N LEU A 33 1.52 -9.30 -4.95
CA LEU A 33 2.24 -8.21 -5.60
C LEU A 33 1.42 -7.59 -6.73
N LEU A 34 1.25 -6.27 -6.69
CA LEU A 34 0.66 -5.48 -7.76
C LEU A 34 1.77 -4.76 -8.54
N LEU A 35 1.91 -5.10 -9.82
CA LEU A 35 2.87 -4.48 -10.74
C LEU A 35 2.25 -3.25 -11.38
N GLY A 36 3.02 -2.16 -11.47
CA GLY A 36 2.68 -1.01 -12.28
C GLY A 36 2.46 -1.37 -13.76
N GLN A 37 1.80 -0.48 -14.48
CA GLN A 37 1.57 -0.60 -15.92
C GLN A 37 2.89 -0.78 -16.67
N ASP A 38 2.93 -1.79 -17.55
CA ASP A 38 4.10 -2.14 -18.37
C ASP A 38 5.38 -2.49 -17.58
N VAL A 39 5.27 -2.74 -16.27
CA VAL A 39 6.39 -3.15 -15.41
C VAL A 39 6.50 -4.67 -15.37
N GLN A 40 7.72 -5.18 -15.53
CA GLN A 40 8.02 -6.60 -15.38
C GLN A 40 8.19 -6.97 -13.90
N GLU A 41 7.88 -8.22 -13.56
CA GLU A 41 8.11 -8.75 -12.22
C GLU A 41 9.60 -8.65 -11.81
N PRO A 42 9.92 -8.12 -10.61
CA PRO A 42 11.31 -7.91 -10.22
C PRO A 42 11.99 -9.20 -9.78
N THR A 43 12.97 -9.68 -10.54
CA THR A 43 13.61 -10.98 -10.27
C THR A 43 14.27 -11.08 -8.89
N SER A 44 14.81 -9.98 -8.36
CA SER A 44 15.53 -9.95 -7.07
C SER A 44 14.73 -9.44 -5.88
N GLN A 45 13.57 -8.80 -6.10
CA GLN A 45 12.81 -8.14 -5.03
C GLN A 45 11.48 -8.84 -4.72
N VAL A 46 11.06 -9.84 -5.52
CA VAL A 46 9.78 -10.54 -5.31
C VAL A 46 9.64 -11.10 -3.90
N ASP A 47 10.65 -11.83 -3.40
CA ASP A 47 10.54 -12.45 -2.07
C ASP A 47 10.52 -11.41 -0.95
N TYR A 48 11.25 -10.30 -1.11
CA TYR A 48 11.19 -9.16 -0.19
C TYR A 48 9.80 -8.50 -0.19
N LEU A 49 9.22 -8.24 -1.36
CA LEU A 49 7.90 -7.61 -1.49
C LEU A 49 6.77 -8.52 -0.97
N GLU A 50 6.88 -9.83 -1.19
CA GLU A 50 5.97 -10.81 -0.60
C GLU A 50 6.09 -10.80 0.93
N SER A 51 7.32 -10.84 1.46
CA SER A 51 7.59 -10.73 2.90
C SER A 51 7.02 -9.44 3.50
N LEU A 52 7.18 -8.31 2.78
CA LEU A 52 6.71 -7.00 3.22
C LEU A 52 5.18 -6.97 3.36
N ALA A 53 4.44 -7.53 2.39
CA ALA A 53 2.98 -7.66 2.48
C ALA A 53 2.54 -8.54 3.65
N ILE A 54 3.25 -9.65 3.89
CA ILE A 54 2.96 -10.54 5.03
C ILE A 54 3.21 -9.84 6.36
N ALA A 55 4.33 -9.12 6.49
CA ALA A 55 4.69 -8.37 7.68
C ALA A 55 3.68 -7.25 7.94
N ALA A 56 3.23 -6.54 6.90
CA ALA A 56 2.18 -5.54 6.99
C ALA A 56 0.89 -6.11 7.58
N GLN A 57 0.44 -7.26 7.08
CA GLN A 57 -0.76 -7.91 7.61
C GLN A 57 -0.60 -8.38 9.06
N ARG A 58 0.57 -8.94 9.44
CA ARG A 58 0.84 -9.35 10.82
C ARG A 58 0.85 -8.16 11.77
N ALA A 59 1.52 -7.08 11.36
CA ALA A 59 1.57 -5.84 12.11
C ALA A 59 0.16 -5.26 12.29
N ALA A 60 -0.64 -5.17 11.22
CA ALA A 60 -2.02 -4.70 11.26
C ALA A 60 -2.86 -5.51 12.26
N ASN A 61 -2.79 -6.85 12.18
CA ASN A 61 -3.51 -7.72 13.11
C ASN A 61 -3.07 -7.55 14.56
N SER A 62 -1.78 -7.32 14.82
CA SER A 62 -1.25 -7.11 16.17
C SER A 62 -1.80 -5.84 16.84
N VAL A 63 -2.28 -4.89 16.04
CA VAL A 63 -2.86 -3.61 16.48
C VAL A 63 -4.35 -3.48 16.17
N LEU A 64 -5.03 -4.60 15.89
CA LEU A 64 -6.47 -4.65 15.62
C LEU A 64 -6.91 -3.78 14.43
N CYS A 65 -6.10 -3.75 13.37
CA CYS A 65 -6.44 -3.13 12.08
C CYS A 65 -6.41 -4.19 10.97
N SER A 66 -7.19 -4.00 9.92
CA SER A 66 -7.12 -4.84 8.72
C SER A 66 -5.98 -4.42 7.77
N SER A 67 -5.61 -3.14 7.78
CA SER A 67 -4.53 -2.52 7.00
C SER A 67 -3.66 -1.66 7.92
N ILE A 68 -2.34 -1.78 7.79
CA ILE A 68 -1.38 -0.93 8.51
C ILE A 68 -1.28 0.47 7.89
N LEU A 69 -1.63 0.61 6.61
CA LEU A 69 -1.61 1.90 5.94
C LEU A 69 -2.82 2.75 6.31
N ALA A 70 -4.02 2.17 6.23
CA ALA A 70 -5.24 2.84 6.65
C ALA A 70 -5.35 2.93 8.17
N GLY A 71 -4.75 1.97 8.89
CA GLY A 71 -4.68 1.97 10.35
C GLY A 71 -6.06 2.11 11.01
N HIS A 72 -6.10 2.86 12.11
CA HIS A 72 -7.31 3.08 12.89
C HIS A 72 -8.23 4.16 12.29
N THR A 73 -7.92 4.68 11.10
CA THR A 73 -8.76 5.66 10.41
C THR A 73 -9.73 5.01 9.42
N SER A 74 -9.63 3.70 9.17
CA SER A 74 -10.60 2.95 8.37
C SER A 74 -11.76 2.46 9.22
N GLU A 75 -12.98 2.56 8.69
CA GLU A 75 -14.18 1.98 9.30
C GLU A 75 -14.47 0.53 8.87
N SER A 76 -13.73 0.00 7.89
CA SER A 76 -13.89 -1.35 7.37
C SER A 76 -12.68 -2.21 7.68
N ASP A 77 -12.97 -3.47 8.00
CA ASP A 77 -11.99 -4.54 8.22
C ASP A 77 -11.83 -5.45 6.98
N ASP A 78 -12.45 -5.11 5.85
CA ASP A 78 -12.55 -5.99 4.67
C ASP A 78 -11.33 -5.93 3.76
N PHE A 79 -10.42 -4.99 3.99
CA PHE A 79 -9.29 -4.70 3.13
C PHE A 79 -7.97 -4.85 3.85
N SER A 80 -6.98 -5.36 3.12
CA SER A 80 -5.61 -5.52 3.57
C SER A 80 -4.63 -4.78 2.64
N ASP A 81 -3.38 -4.69 3.07
CA ASP A 81 -2.29 -4.14 2.28
C ASP A 81 -1.74 -5.14 1.27
N VAL A 82 -1.33 -4.62 0.13
CA VAL A 82 -0.77 -5.37 -1.01
C VAL A 82 0.59 -4.78 -1.32
N SER A 83 1.60 -5.61 -1.61
CA SER A 83 2.87 -5.05 -2.05
C SER A 83 2.78 -4.53 -3.47
N ILE A 84 3.57 -3.51 -3.78
CA ILE A 84 3.62 -2.91 -5.10
C ILE A 84 5.04 -2.88 -5.66
N TRP A 85 5.14 -2.96 -6.98
CA TRP A 85 6.37 -2.71 -7.71
C TRP A 85 6.12 -1.78 -8.89
N LEU A 86 6.85 -0.67 -8.91
CA LEU A 86 6.75 0.38 -9.93
C LEU A 86 7.92 0.35 -10.91
N GLY A 87 8.96 -0.45 -10.63
CA GLY A 87 10.18 -0.51 -11.44
C GLY A 87 11.08 0.70 -11.27
N GLU A 88 11.97 0.90 -12.24
CA GLU A 88 12.84 2.07 -12.29
C GLU A 88 12.04 3.33 -12.63
N GLY A 89 12.44 4.48 -12.09
CA GLY A 89 11.79 5.75 -12.38
C GLY A 89 11.95 6.81 -11.30
N SER A 90 11.13 7.85 -11.39
CA SER A 90 11.08 8.95 -10.44
C SER A 90 9.76 8.92 -9.67
N PHE A 91 9.72 8.12 -8.61
CA PHE A 91 8.56 7.96 -7.74
C PHE A 91 8.83 8.45 -6.31
N GLY A 92 9.78 9.37 -6.14
CA GLY A 92 10.05 9.99 -4.84
C GLY A 92 8.97 10.99 -4.45
N LYS A 93 9.01 11.43 -3.19
CA LYS A 93 8.11 12.43 -2.62
C LYS A 93 7.90 13.62 -3.58
N GLY A 94 6.64 13.99 -3.80
CA GLY A 94 6.22 14.98 -4.79
C GLY A 94 5.82 14.39 -6.16
N ASN A 95 5.97 13.08 -6.37
CA ASN A 95 5.56 12.38 -7.59
C ASN A 95 4.38 11.41 -7.37
N GLU A 96 3.57 11.65 -6.33
CA GLU A 96 2.48 10.76 -5.92
C GLU A 96 1.46 10.54 -7.04
N GLN A 97 1.16 11.57 -7.83
CA GLN A 97 0.28 11.45 -9.00
C GLN A 97 0.82 10.44 -10.04
N SER A 98 2.13 10.40 -10.23
CA SER A 98 2.77 9.42 -11.13
C SER A 98 2.65 8.00 -10.60
N ILE A 99 2.71 7.80 -9.28
CA ILE A 99 2.51 6.51 -8.62
C ILE A 99 1.07 6.03 -8.84
N VAL A 100 0.10 6.90 -8.54
CA VAL A 100 -1.34 6.61 -8.72
C VAL A 100 -1.62 6.25 -10.19
N LYS A 101 -1.05 7.01 -11.14
CA LYS A 101 -1.18 6.72 -12.57
C LYS A 101 -0.53 5.39 -12.96
N ALA A 102 0.69 5.11 -12.48
CA ALA A 102 1.42 3.89 -12.79
C ALA A 102 0.68 2.63 -12.29
N LEU A 103 -0.03 2.73 -11.16
CA LEU A 103 -0.88 1.65 -10.65
C LEU A 103 -2.28 1.62 -11.28
N GLY A 104 -2.59 2.55 -12.19
CA GLY A 104 -3.89 2.68 -12.82
C GLY A 104 -5.01 3.12 -11.85
N LEU A 105 -4.67 3.75 -10.73
CA LEU A 105 -5.63 4.10 -9.67
C LEU A 105 -6.39 5.40 -9.97
N ASP A 106 -5.88 6.24 -10.88
CA ASP A 106 -6.55 7.47 -11.34
C ASP A 106 -7.31 7.27 -12.66
N SER A 107 -8.16 6.25 -12.71
CA SER A 107 -9.02 6.02 -13.87
C SER A 107 -10.26 6.93 -13.79
N GLY A 108 -10.20 8.06 -14.48
CA GLY A 108 -11.36 8.94 -14.71
C GLY A 108 -11.50 10.13 -13.74
N GLY A 109 -10.40 10.65 -13.18
CA GLY A 109 -10.44 11.80 -12.27
C GLY A 109 -11.08 11.45 -10.92
N ARG A 110 -10.89 10.19 -10.50
CA ARG A 110 -11.42 9.68 -9.22
C ARG A 110 -10.63 10.22 -8.04
N VAL A 111 -9.38 10.60 -8.24
CA VAL A 111 -8.57 11.23 -7.19
C VAL A 111 -8.81 12.73 -7.22
N SER A 112 -9.47 13.26 -6.20
CA SER A 112 -9.72 14.70 -6.05
C SER A 112 -8.52 15.39 -5.39
N GLN A 113 -7.91 14.70 -4.42
CA GLN A 113 -6.83 15.22 -3.61
C GLN A 113 -5.85 14.12 -3.22
N ILE A 114 -4.57 14.45 -3.21
CA ILE A 114 -3.51 13.64 -2.61
C ILE A 114 -3.01 14.36 -1.37
N SER A 115 -3.00 13.65 -0.24
CA SER A 115 -2.58 14.19 1.05
C SER A 115 -1.40 13.39 1.59
N PRO A 116 -0.33 14.04 2.08
CA PRO A 116 0.76 13.33 2.73
C PRO A 116 0.27 12.70 4.03
N VAL A 117 0.69 11.47 4.29
CA VAL A 117 0.46 10.76 5.55
C VAL A 117 1.78 10.75 6.30
N PRO A 118 1.87 11.41 7.48
CA PRO A 118 3.09 11.41 8.26
C PRO A 118 3.53 9.99 8.62
N ILE A 119 4.84 9.77 8.59
CA ILE A 119 5.48 8.53 9.02
C ILE A 119 6.24 8.83 10.32
N SER A 120 6.15 7.95 11.30
CA SER A 120 6.92 8.09 12.53
C SER A 120 8.43 7.95 12.23
N GLU A 121 9.25 8.89 12.69
CA GLU A 121 10.69 8.91 12.36
C GLU A 121 11.44 7.65 12.85
N GLY A 122 10.98 7.07 13.97
CA GLY A 122 11.57 5.89 14.59
C GLY A 122 11.05 4.55 14.06
N SER A 123 9.74 4.38 13.92
CA SER A 123 9.15 3.09 13.52
C SER A 123 8.93 2.95 12.01
N LYS A 124 9.01 4.05 11.24
CA LYS A 124 8.65 4.07 9.81
C LYS A 124 7.22 3.65 9.51
N ILE A 125 6.36 3.56 10.54
CA ILE A 125 4.93 3.26 10.43
C ILE A 125 4.14 4.55 10.21
N PRO A 126 3.11 4.55 9.35
CA PRO A 126 2.17 5.66 9.20
C PRO A 126 1.49 6.06 10.52
N THR A 127 1.26 7.36 10.73
CA THR A 127 0.58 7.88 11.93
C THR A 127 -0.92 7.59 11.96
N THR A 128 -1.46 6.95 10.93
CA THR A 128 -2.83 6.38 10.92
C THR A 128 -2.97 5.24 11.93
N VAL A 129 -1.86 4.60 12.31
CA VAL A 129 -1.80 3.55 13.32
C VAL A 129 -1.58 4.16 14.70
N ARG A 130 -2.55 4.01 15.59
CA ARG A 130 -2.50 4.52 16.97
C ARG A 130 -2.02 3.41 17.89
N VAL A 131 -0.73 3.40 18.20
CA VAL A 131 -0.11 2.39 19.08
C VAL A 131 0.27 2.98 20.43
N ASN A 132 -0.11 2.29 21.50
CA ASN A 132 0.25 2.66 22.87
C ASN A 132 1.58 2.01 23.32
N ALA A 133 1.99 0.93 22.66
CA ALA A 133 3.24 0.22 22.90
C ALA A 133 3.70 -0.49 21.60
N PRO A 134 5.02 -0.66 21.40
CA PRO A 134 5.54 -1.46 20.28
C PRO A 134 5.17 -2.95 20.44
N THR A 135 4.94 -3.62 19.32
CA THR A 135 4.76 -5.08 19.22
C THR A 135 5.89 -5.68 18.38
N PRO A 136 6.26 -6.96 18.58
CA PRO A 136 7.27 -7.61 17.74
C PRO A 136 6.92 -7.57 16.25
N GLU A 137 5.64 -7.64 15.90
CA GLU A 137 5.17 -7.57 14.51
C GLU A 137 5.35 -6.17 13.89
N LEU A 138 5.17 -5.10 14.68
CA LEU A 138 5.46 -3.74 14.24
C LEU A 138 6.96 -3.52 14.06
N GLU A 139 7.79 -4.10 14.94
CA GLU A 139 9.24 -4.03 14.83
C GLU A 139 9.76 -4.79 13.59
N ASP A 140 9.20 -5.96 13.29
CA ASP A 140 9.50 -6.74 12.08
C ASP A 140 9.15 -5.93 10.81
N LEU A 141 7.95 -5.35 10.77
CA LEU A 141 7.56 -4.48 9.64
C LEU A 141 8.48 -3.26 9.53
N ALA A 142 8.79 -2.60 10.64
CA ALA A 142 9.70 -1.44 10.66
C ALA A 142 11.08 -1.79 10.12
N ALA A 143 11.62 -2.96 10.46
CA ALA A 143 12.90 -3.44 9.95
C ALA A 143 12.86 -3.64 8.42
N GLN A 144 11.78 -4.21 7.89
CA GLN A 144 11.63 -4.38 6.43
C GLN A 144 11.46 -3.04 5.71
N LEU A 145 10.73 -2.09 6.29
CA LEU A 145 10.59 -0.74 5.75
C LEU A 145 11.91 0.06 5.78
N ALA A 146 12.80 -0.24 6.72
CA ALA A 146 14.12 0.40 6.80
C ALA A 146 15.05 0.04 5.64
N GLU A 147 14.77 -1.03 4.89
CA GLU A 147 15.49 -1.38 3.66
C GLU A 147 15.15 -0.44 2.49
N LEU A 148 14.06 0.32 2.60
CA LEU A 148 13.64 1.29 1.59
C LEU A 148 14.23 2.67 1.88
N GLN A 149 14.80 3.27 0.85
CA GLN A 149 15.25 4.66 0.84
C GLN A 149 14.12 5.59 0.39
N ASP A 150 14.21 6.89 0.68
CA ASP A 150 13.23 7.90 0.24
C ASP A 150 11.75 7.53 0.57
N LEU A 151 11.57 6.86 1.71
CA LEU A 151 10.27 6.36 2.14
C LEU A 151 9.30 7.51 2.40
N HIS A 152 8.12 7.44 1.79
CA HIS A 152 7.03 8.39 2.00
C HIS A 152 5.68 7.68 1.92
N CYS A 153 4.67 8.26 2.56
CA CYS A 153 3.32 7.74 2.60
C CYS A 153 2.34 8.86 2.27
N PHE A 154 1.27 8.50 1.55
CA PHE A 154 0.21 9.42 1.16
C PHE A 154 -1.12 8.68 1.06
N SER A 155 -2.21 9.45 1.08
CA SER A 155 -3.55 8.99 0.80
C SER A 155 -4.15 9.73 -0.39
N THR A 156 -5.07 9.09 -1.10
CA THR A 156 -5.88 9.72 -2.15
C THR A 156 -7.32 9.80 -1.67
N HIS A 157 -7.90 10.99 -1.69
CA HIS A 157 -9.32 11.18 -1.44
C HIS A 157 -10.09 11.08 -2.75
N PRO A 158 -11.22 10.36 -2.76
CA PRO A 158 -12.01 10.22 -3.96
C PRO A 158 -12.77 11.53 -4.27
N THR A 159 -13.11 11.76 -5.54
CA THR A 159 -14.07 12.80 -5.94
C THR A 159 -15.50 12.41 -5.56
N SER A 160 -15.77 11.11 -5.42
CA SER A 160 -17.03 10.55 -4.94
C SER A 160 -16.85 9.15 -4.36
N GLY A 161 -17.61 8.85 -3.31
CA GLY A 161 -17.51 7.59 -2.55
C GLY A 161 -16.63 7.72 -1.31
N SER A 162 -16.42 6.60 -0.61
CA SER A 162 -15.74 6.54 0.68
C SER A 162 -14.38 5.85 0.64
N ASP A 163 -13.96 5.33 -0.52
CA ASP A 163 -12.70 4.59 -0.65
C ASP A 163 -11.52 5.57 -0.65
N VAL A 164 -10.69 5.49 0.39
CA VAL A 164 -9.41 6.20 0.47
C VAL A 164 -8.30 5.21 0.19
N ILE A 165 -7.50 5.46 -0.84
CA ILE A 165 -6.32 4.63 -1.14
C ILE A 165 -5.15 5.19 -0.34
N TYR A 166 -4.45 4.32 0.37
CA TYR A 166 -3.20 4.65 1.03
C TYR A 166 -2.05 3.96 0.29
N ALA A 167 -0.95 4.68 0.11
CA ALA A 167 0.27 4.13 -0.46
C ALA A 167 1.47 4.52 0.39
N LEU A 168 2.38 3.57 0.59
CA LEU A 168 3.67 3.77 1.21
C LEU A 168 4.73 3.27 0.24
N VAL A 169 5.59 4.16 -0.21
CA VAL A 169 6.49 3.93 -1.33
C VAL A 169 7.89 4.34 -0.96
N GLY A 170 8.86 3.52 -1.35
CA GLY A 170 10.27 3.80 -1.19
C GLY A 170 11.10 3.16 -2.30
N LYS A 171 12.35 3.57 -2.35
CA LYS A 171 13.34 3.13 -3.32
C LYS A 171 14.15 1.97 -2.75
N ASN A 172 14.22 0.89 -3.53
CA ASN A 172 15.13 -0.22 -3.33
C ASN A 172 16.27 -0.12 -4.38
N VAL A 173 17.26 -1.00 -4.31
CA VAL A 173 18.46 -1.04 -5.17
C VAL A 173 18.11 -1.00 -6.66
N ASN A 174 17.03 -1.67 -7.08
CA ASN A 174 16.67 -1.85 -8.50
C ASN A 174 15.35 -1.16 -8.92
N GLY A 175 14.83 -0.23 -8.12
CA GLY A 175 13.58 0.44 -8.45
C GLY A 175 12.72 0.80 -7.23
N TRP A 176 11.47 1.15 -7.49
CA TRP A 176 10.52 1.62 -6.49
C TRP A 176 9.47 0.56 -6.18
N GLY A 177 9.15 0.43 -4.90
CA GLY A 177 8.12 -0.48 -4.42
C GLY A 177 7.64 -0.09 -3.03
N GLY A 178 6.79 -0.92 -2.45
CA GLY A 178 6.24 -0.69 -1.12
C GLY A 178 4.90 -1.37 -0.95
N LEU A 179 3.95 -0.65 -0.35
CA LEU A 179 2.62 -1.15 -0.01
C LEU A 179 1.52 -0.22 -0.53
N VAL A 180 0.37 -0.79 -0.88
CA VAL A 180 -0.88 -0.07 -1.16
C VAL A 180 -2.04 -0.75 -0.44
N GLY A 181 -2.98 0.04 0.07
CA GLY A 181 -4.15 -0.44 0.80
C GLY A 181 -5.36 0.46 0.57
N ILE A 182 -6.53 -0.01 1.00
CA ILE A 182 -7.78 0.77 0.97
C ILE A 182 -8.24 0.94 2.42
N GLY A 183 -8.63 2.15 2.78
CA GLY A 183 -9.47 2.45 3.93
C GLY A 183 -10.83 2.96 3.49
N ILE A 184 -11.82 2.82 4.37
CA ILE A 184 -13.14 3.44 4.20
C ILE A 184 -13.22 4.66 5.10
N TRP A 185 -13.53 5.80 4.51
CA TRP A 185 -13.73 7.08 5.18
C TRP A 185 -15.18 7.54 4.95
N SER A 186 -15.92 7.77 6.02
CA SER A 186 -17.20 8.47 5.97
C SER A 186 -16.93 9.97 6.04
N ASP A 187 -17.39 10.71 5.02
CA ASP A 187 -17.54 12.15 5.16
C ASP A 187 -18.75 12.37 6.07
N ASP A 188 -18.52 12.88 7.30
CA ASP A 188 -19.57 13.51 8.10
C ASP A 188 -19.96 14.87 7.52
#